data_AF-A0A1H4M3V5-F1
#
_entry.id   AF-A0A1H4M3V5-F1
#
_cell.length_a   1.000
_cell.length_b   1.000
_cell.length_c   1.000
_cell.angle_alpha   90.00
_cell.angle_beta   90.00
_cell.angle_gamma   90.00
#
_symmetry.space_group_name_H-M   'P 1'
#
loop_
_entity.id
_entity.type
_entity.pdbx_description
1 polymer ?
#
loop_
_entity_poly.entity_id
_entity_poly.type
_entity_poly.pdbx_seq_one_letter_code
_entity_poly.pdbx_strand_id
1 'polypeptide(L)'
;MNSQPSMMIAVDQAVMLKLLDEMAALRRAVERVNMTPKSEWITISECAELLGRTPKTIREWVREGKIESRRQGTVLMVKAA
;
A
#
# COMPACT_ATOMS: atom_id res chain seq x y z
N MET A 1 23.99 5.51 -27.92
CA MET A 1 23.06 5.00 -28.93
C MET A 1 22.98 3.48 -28.75
N ASN A 2 22.17 3.00 -27.80
CA ASN A 2 22.08 1.56 -27.49
C ASN A 2 20.83 0.99 -28.16
N SER A 3 20.97 0.55 -29.41
CA SER A 3 19.94 -0.22 -30.09
C SER A 3 19.94 -1.64 -29.53
N GLN A 4 19.05 -1.92 -28.58
CA GLN A 4 18.75 -3.31 -28.20
C GLN A 4 18.14 -4.01 -29.42
N PRO A 5 18.52 -5.27 -29.72
CA PRO A 5 17.89 -6.03 -30.78
C PRO A 5 16.42 -6.25 -30.42
N SER A 6 15.51 -5.60 -31.14
CA SER A 6 14.08 -5.87 -31.04
C SER A 6 13.81 -7.24 -31.63
N MET A 7 13.64 -8.23 -30.76
CA MET A 7 13.15 -9.56 -31.16
C MET A 7 11.69 -9.40 -31.58
N MET A 8 11.41 -9.55 -32.87
CA MET A 8 10.06 -9.46 -33.41
C MET A 8 9.34 -10.78 -33.13
N ILE A 9 8.49 -10.78 -32.10
CA ILE A 9 7.64 -11.92 -31.76
C ILE A 9 6.31 -11.72 -32.49
N ALA A 10 5.91 -12.70 -33.30
CA ALA A 10 4.58 -12.72 -33.88
C ALA A 10 3.56 -12.98 -32.77
N VAL A 11 2.79 -11.96 -32.42
CA VAL A 11 1.73 -12.04 -31.41
C VAL A 11 0.39 -11.93 -32.13
N ASP A 12 -0.53 -12.84 -31.82
CA ASP A 12 -1.91 -12.74 -32.29
C ASP A 12 -2.53 -11.42 -31.80
N GLN A 13 -3.06 -10.63 -32.72
CA GLN A 13 -3.61 -9.31 -32.44
C GLN A 13 -4.80 -9.38 -31.46
N ALA A 14 -5.66 -10.39 -31.58
CA ALA A 14 -6.83 -10.54 -30.71
C ALA A 14 -6.41 -10.92 -29.28
N VAL A 15 -5.35 -11.73 -29.13
CA VAL A 15 -4.78 -12.05 -27.82
C VAL A 15 -4.16 -10.82 -27.18
N MET A 16 -3.42 -10.01 -27.94
CA MET A 16 -2.81 -8.77 -27.44
C MET A 16 -3.86 -7.76 -26.95
N LEU A 17 -4.95 -7.58 -27.70
CA LEU A 17 -6.04 -6.68 -27.32
C LEU A 17 -6.69 -7.10 -26.00
N LYS A 18 -6.96 -8.40 -25.82
CA LYS A 18 -7.50 -8.92 -24.55
C LYS A 18 -6.58 -8.66 -23.37
N LEU A 19 -5.26 -8.81 -23.56
CA LEU A 19 -4.29 -8.57 -22.49
C LEU A 19 -4.24 -7.09 -22.10
N LEU A 20 -4.30 -6.18 -23.08
CA LEU A 20 -4.36 -4.74 -22.83
C LEU A 20 -5.63 -4.34 -22.08
N ASP A 21 -6.77 -4.93 -22.43
CA ASP A 21 -8.04 -4.71 -21.72
C ASP A 21 -7.96 -5.19 -20.27
N GLU A 22 -7.41 -6.38 -20.04
CA GLU A 22 -7.24 -6.94 -18.69
C GLU A 22 -6.28 -6.09 -17.85
N MET A 23 -5.17 -5.62 -18.44
CA MET A 23 -4.26 -4.69 -17.78
C MET A 23 -4.95 -3.37 -17.40
N ALA A 24 -5.80 -2.83 -18.26
CA ALA A 24 -6.57 -1.63 -17.97
C ALA A 24 -7.58 -1.87 -16.84
N ALA A 25 -8.25 -3.02 -16.82
CA ALA A 25 -9.18 -3.40 -15.75
C ALA A 25 -8.46 -3.53 -14.40
N LEU A 26 -7.31 -4.20 -14.37
CA LEU A 26 -6.48 -4.34 -13.18
C LEU A 26 -5.99 -2.98 -12.66
N ARG A 27 -5.51 -2.09 -13.54
CA ARG A 27 -5.09 -0.73 -13.16
C ARG A 27 -6.23 0.04 -12.49
N ARG A 28 -7.43 0.02 -13.07
CA ARG A 28 -8.61 0.68 -12.48
C ARG A 28 -9.01 0.09 -11.12
N ALA A 29 -8.80 -1.21 -10.91
CA ALA A 29 -9.08 -1.85 -9.62
C ALA A 29 -8.08 -1.39 -8.55
N VAL A 30 -6.79 -1.32 -8.89
CA VAL A 30 -5.75 -0.79 -8.00
C VAL A 30 -6.00 0.68 -7.65
N GLU A 31 -6.35 1.51 -8.63
CA GLU A 31 -6.70 2.91 -8.41
C GLU A 31 -7.89 3.07 -7.45
N ARG A 32 -8.94 2.26 -7.62
CA ARG A 32 -10.10 2.26 -6.71
C ARG A 32 -9.73 1.90 -5.27
N VAL A 33 -8.85 0.91 -5.08
CA VAL A 33 -8.37 0.51 -3.74
C VAL A 33 -7.51 1.62 -3.10
N ASN A 34 -6.72 2.34 -3.89
CA ASN A 34 -5.97 3.50 -3.40
C ASN A 34 -6.86 4.72 -3.07
N MET A 35 -8.07 4.82 -3.65
CA MET A 35 -9.02 5.91 -3.38
C MET A 35 -9.78 5.75 -2.06
N THR A 36 -9.86 4.56 -1.46
CA THR A 36 -10.21 4.48 -0.03
C THR A 36 -9.02 5.01 0.74
N PRO A 37 -9.11 6.16 1.45
CA PRO A 37 -8.00 6.64 2.24
C PRO A 37 -7.64 5.54 3.22
N LYS A 38 -6.47 4.93 3.01
CA LYS A 38 -5.86 4.00 3.96
C LYS A 38 -5.86 4.78 5.26
N SER A 39 -6.72 4.42 6.22
CA SER A 39 -6.92 5.21 7.43
C SER A 39 -5.54 5.50 8.00
N GLU A 40 -5.10 6.77 7.89
CA GLU A 40 -3.73 7.15 8.30
C GLU A 40 -3.49 6.78 9.76
N TRP A 41 -4.57 6.63 10.51
CA TRP A 41 -4.60 6.32 11.91
C TRP A 41 -5.05 4.88 12.09
N ILE A 42 -4.13 4.09 12.64
CA ILE A 42 -4.31 2.70 13.02
C ILE A 42 -4.16 2.56 14.53
N THR A 43 -4.66 1.47 15.11
CA THR A 43 -4.47 1.18 16.53
C THR A 43 -3.02 0.79 16.82
N ILE A 44 -2.63 0.83 18.10
CA ILE A 44 -1.32 0.35 18.53
C ILE A 44 -1.10 -1.13 18.15
N SER A 45 -2.13 -1.97 18.24
CA SER A 45 -2.04 -3.39 17.91
C SER A 45 -1.76 -3.60 16.42
N GLU A 46 -2.49 -2.91 15.55
CA GLU A 46 -2.28 -2.98 14.10
C GLU A 46 -0.89 -2.44 13.71
N CYS A 47 -0.44 -1.36 14.35
CA CYS A 47 0.91 -0.82 14.13
C CYS A 47 2.00 -1.81 14.58
N ALA A 48 1.78 -2.51 15.69
CA ALA A 48 2.68 -3.53 16.21
C ALA A 48 2.80 -4.71 15.23
N GLU A 49 1.69 -5.18 14.67
CA GLU A 49 1.65 -6.24 13.65
C GLU A 49 2.37 -5.81 12.37
N LEU A 50 2.07 -4.60 11.87
CA LEU A 50 2.65 -4.07 10.63
C LEU A 50 4.18 -3.93 10.72
N LEU A 51 4.71 -3.54 11.88
CA LEU A 51 6.14 -3.32 12.09
C LEU A 51 6.87 -4.54 12.68
N GLY A 52 6.17 -5.63 12.98
CA GLY A 52 6.76 -6.80 13.66
C GLY A 52 7.35 -6.45 15.03
N ARG A 53 6.65 -5.61 15.79
CA ARG A 53 7.05 -5.14 17.13
C ARG A 53 5.98 -5.45 18.16
N THR A 54 6.31 -5.24 19.42
CA THR A 54 5.33 -5.41 20.50
C THR A 54 4.50 -4.13 20.67
N PRO A 55 3.22 -4.23 21.12
CA PRO A 55 2.42 -3.06 21.49
C PRO A 55 3.08 -2.17 22.57
N LYS A 56 3.96 -2.75 23.39
CA LYS A 56 4.74 -2.01 24.40
C LYS A 56 5.75 -1.08 23.72
N THR A 57 6.50 -1.58 22.74
CA THR A 57 7.47 -0.79 21.94
C THR A 57 6.78 0.39 21.26
N ILE A 58 5.61 0.16 20.66
CA ILE A 58 4.85 1.23 20.02
C ILE A 58 4.41 2.30 21.05
N ARG A 59 3.95 1.88 22.25
CA ARG A 59 3.62 2.82 23.34
C ARG A 59 4.82 3.61 23.83
N GLU A 60 6.01 3.01 23.87
CA GLU A 60 7.25 3.71 24.20
C GLU A 60 7.58 4.77 23.16
N TRP A 61 7.48 4.46 21.87
CA TRP A 61 7.67 5.44 20.79
C TRP A 61 6.67 6.59 20.82
N VAL A 62 5.41 6.32 21.17
CA VAL A 62 4.41 7.38 21.39
C VAL A 62 4.82 8.27 22.56
N ARG A 63 5.29 7.70 23.67
CA ARG A 63 5.77 8.47 24.85
C ARG A 63 7.02 9.29 24.54
N GLU A 64 7.91 8.74 23.71
CA GLU A 64 9.13 9.40 23.23
C GLU A 64 8.85 10.45 22.14
N GLY A 65 7.60 10.55 21.65
CA GLY A 65 7.22 11.48 20.58
C GLY A 65 7.72 11.10 19.19
N LYS A 66 8.18 9.86 18.99
CA LYS A 66 8.67 9.35 17.69
C LYS A 66 7.55 9.05 16.69
N ILE A 67 6.34 8.82 17.19
CA ILE A 67 5.17 8.51 16.37
C ILE A 67 4.03 9.45 16.76
N GLU A 68 3.41 10.07 15.76
CA GLU A 68 2.20 10.86 15.94
C GLU A 68 1.09 9.99 16.51
N SER A 69 0.49 10.43 17.61
CA SER A 69 -0.61 9.74 18.25
C SER A 69 -1.79 10.68 18.48
N ARG A 70 -3.00 10.13 18.37
CA ARG A 70 -4.24 10.83 18.70
C ARG A 70 -5.19 9.89 19.44
N ARG A 71 -6.06 10.44 20.27
CA ARG A 71 -7.14 9.68 20.90
C ARG A 71 -8.41 9.84 20.07
N GLN A 72 -9.07 8.72 19.80
CA GLN A 72 -10.41 8.68 19.22
C GLN A 72 -11.30 7.94 20.23
N GLY A 73 -12.07 8.72 21.01
CA GLY A 73 -12.77 8.20 22.18
C GLY A 73 -11.80 7.65 23.23
N THR A 74 -11.95 6.36 23.58
CA THR A 74 -11.09 5.66 24.54
C THR A 74 -9.86 5.01 23.90
N VAL A 75 -9.80 4.94 22.56
CA VAL A 75 -8.75 4.23 21.82
C VAL A 75 -7.62 5.19 21.45
N LEU A 76 -6.38 4.75 21.69
CA LEU A 76 -5.17 5.45 21.26
C LEU A 76 -4.78 4.95 19.86
N MET A 77 -4.79 5.88 18.91
CA MET A 77 -4.46 5.65 17.52
C MET A 77 -3.08 6.26 17.23
N VAL A 78 -2.33 5.62 16.34
CA VAL A 78 -1.02 6.05 15.87
C VAL A 78 -1.04 6.19 14.35
N LYS A 79 -0.24 7.11 13.82
CA LYS A 79 -0.11 7.26 12.39
C LYS A 79 0.66 6.06 11.81
N ALA A 80 0.12 5.44 10.76
CA ALA A 80 0.83 4.43 10.00
C ALA A 80 2.06 5.10 9.34
N ALA A 81 3.25 4.70 9.78
CA ALA A 81 4.53 5.20 9.26
C ALA A 81 4.90 4.53 7.92
#